data_AF-A0A5Z1W1E3-F1
#
_entry.id   AF-A0A5Z1W1E3-F1
#
_cell.length_a   1.000
_cell.length_b   1.000
_cell.length_c   1.000
_cell.angle_alpha   90.00
_cell.angle_beta   90.00
_cell.angle_gamma   90.00
#
_symmetry.space_group_name_H-M   'P 1'
#
loop_
_entity.id
_entity.type
_entity.pdbx_description
1 polymer ?
#
loop_
_entity_poly.entity_id
_entity_poly.type
_entity_poly.pdbx_seq_one_letter_code
_entity_poly.pdbx_strand_id
1 'polypeptide(L)'
;MKKLLSIIILVTLVIGNIMFFTFISNTLSRDFLFKDQTEVQFKYKDDFQVLEVNNSIKQFSEANNINIAQYTFLDERDLNIYASNPQYSPNIKLKKGDYPDKNRFLVNRESGDEKQSGVIYHPSKYWSLKVYDFGQIKNVSLSDTFYVSGLDNQDTYQAFLKEFEQYGEITTKSVDVSWWKYINIPLLMTLLLCFAILFVFTYYYLRYSKQRLLVNRIWGNSELVTLMSLFNKTIIFTLFSVLAILITFVSIVLANGLATYLVEIVWKLLLFNVLLFIFILFPMYFFGLLRIKKIDQAKSDQRMQSSRQHLAINLVIKFVLLCLFIGTFIASYQSLQTLNTRLANIDVWEATKDIFKVKVGVLPEGIQDNLKADKELNNNLS
;
A
#
# COMPACT_ATOMS: atom_id res chain seq x y z
N MET A 1 -0.38 17.58 -32.79
CA MET A 1 -0.03 18.25 -31.51
C MET A 1 -1.17 18.16 -30.48
N LYS A 2 -2.38 18.69 -30.72
CA LYS A 2 -3.48 18.65 -29.73
C LYS A 2 -3.89 17.24 -29.28
N LYS A 3 -4.13 16.33 -30.24
CA LYS A 3 -4.47 14.91 -29.94
C LYS A 3 -3.39 14.22 -29.12
N LEU A 4 -2.13 14.50 -29.44
CA LEU A 4 -0.98 13.91 -28.75
C LEU A 4 -0.83 14.46 -27.32
N LEU A 5 -1.07 15.76 -27.12
CA LEU A 5 -1.17 16.35 -25.78
C LEU A 5 -2.28 15.68 -24.95
N SER A 6 -3.46 15.45 -25.52
CA SER A 6 -4.54 14.71 -24.87
C SER A 6 -4.15 13.27 -24.52
N ILE A 7 -3.41 12.57 -25.39
CA ILE A 7 -2.91 11.21 -25.09
C ILE A 7 -1.93 11.24 -23.92
N ILE A 8 -0.98 12.17 -23.89
CA ILE A 8 -0.02 12.29 -22.78
C ILE A 8 -0.76 12.55 -21.46
N ILE A 9 -1.76 13.43 -21.48
CA ILE A 9 -2.60 13.71 -20.31
C ILE A 9 -3.33 12.45 -19.85
N LEU A 10 -3.94 11.70 -20.77
CA LEU A 10 -4.64 10.45 -20.43
C LEU A 10 -3.70 9.44 -19.78
N VAL A 11 -2.50 9.23 -20.36
CA VAL A 11 -1.48 8.32 -19.82
C VAL A 11 -1.03 8.79 -18.43
N THR A 12 -0.82 10.09 -18.24
CA THR A 12 -0.44 10.68 -16.94
C THR A 12 -1.53 10.45 -15.89
N LEU A 13 -2.81 10.65 -16.25
CA LEU A 13 -3.94 10.41 -15.35
C LEU A 13 -4.05 8.93 -14.97
N VAL A 14 -3.90 8.02 -15.92
CA VAL A 14 -3.97 6.57 -15.68
C VAL A 14 -2.86 6.12 -14.75
N ILE A 15 -1.61 6.47 -15.05
CA ILE A 15 -0.44 6.09 -14.22
C ILE A 15 -0.55 6.69 -12.81
N GLY A 16 -0.93 7.97 -12.72
CA GLY A 16 -1.12 8.65 -11.45
C GLY A 16 -2.17 7.96 -10.58
N ASN A 17 -3.34 7.64 -11.15
CA ASN A 17 -4.41 6.97 -10.41
C ASN A 17 -4.05 5.53 -10.03
N ILE A 18 -3.36 4.77 -10.89
CA ILE A 18 -2.88 3.41 -10.54
C ILE A 18 -1.91 3.50 -9.35
N MET A 19 -0.91 4.38 -9.43
CA MET A 19 0.08 4.60 -8.37
C MET A 19 -0.60 4.95 -7.04
N PHE A 20 -1.53 5.90 -7.07
CA PHE A 20 -2.20 6.37 -5.87
C PHE A 20 -3.17 5.34 -5.30
N PHE A 21 -3.85 4.56 -6.15
CA PHE A 21 -4.69 3.45 -5.69
C PHE A 21 -3.85 2.36 -5.00
N THR A 22 -2.68 2.01 -5.53
CA THR A 22 -1.74 1.10 -4.86
C THR A 22 -1.31 1.66 -3.51
N PHE A 23 -0.98 2.94 -3.44
CA PHE A 23 -0.64 3.61 -2.19
C PHE A 23 -1.78 3.52 -1.16
N ILE A 24 -3.01 3.90 -1.53
CA ILE A 24 -4.18 3.82 -0.63
C ILE A 24 -4.40 2.38 -0.15
N SER A 25 -4.43 1.41 -1.06
CA SER A 25 -4.65 0.00 -0.74
C SER A 25 -3.64 -0.50 0.30
N ASN A 26 -2.36 -0.19 0.10
CA ASN A 26 -1.30 -0.57 1.02
C ASN A 26 -1.43 0.14 2.38
N THR A 27 -1.77 1.43 2.41
CA THR A 27 -1.99 2.15 3.67
C THR A 27 -3.20 1.63 4.43
N LEU A 28 -4.28 1.25 3.76
CA LEU A 28 -5.44 0.64 4.40
C LEU A 28 -5.09 -0.74 4.98
N SER A 29 -4.31 -1.55 4.26
CA SER A 29 -3.81 -2.84 4.79
C SER A 29 -2.91 -2.66 6.01
N ARG A 30 -2.04 -1.65 6.02
CA ARG A 30 -1.30 -1.28 7.24
C ARG A 30 -2.26 -0.89 8.36
N ASP A 31 -3.21 0.00 8.08
CA ASP A 31 -4.12 0.52 9.10
C ASP A 31 -4.97 -0.59 9.69
N PHE A 32 -5.39 -1.56 8.89
CA PHE A 32 -6.07 -2.76 9.38
C PHE A 32 -5.24 -3.52 10.43
N LEU A 33 -3.92 -3.61 10.26
CA LEU A 33 -3.05 -4.32 11.20
C LEU A 33 -2.65 -3.46 12.40
N PHE A 34 -2.36 -2.18 12.20
CA PHE A 34 -1.59 -1.42 13.18
C PHE A 34 -2.25 -0.14 13.67
N LYS A 35 -3.33 0.32 13.03
CA LYS A 35 -4.01 1.53 13.46
C LYS A 35 -4.62 1.31 14.85
N ASP A 36 -4.44 2.29 15.73
CA ASP A 36 -4.97 2.26 17.10
C ASP A 36 -4.47 1.02 17.90
N GLN A 37 -3.28 0.51 17.54
CA GLN A 37 -2.56 -0.54 18.26
C GLN A 37 -1.23 0.01 18.80
N THR A 38 -0.88 -0.43 20.00
CA THR A 38 0.45 -0.25 20.59
C THR A 38 1.22 -1.55 20.46
N GLU A 39 2.45 -1.48 19.95
CA GLU A 39 3.36 -2.63 19.95
C GLU A 39 3.93 -2.79 21.35
N VAL A 40 3.76 -3.98 21.92
CA VAL A 40 4.26 -4.37 23.22
C VAL A 40 5.25 -5.50 23.03
N GLN A 41 6.50 -5.25 23.40
CA GLN A 41 7.56 -6.25 23.41
C GLN A 41 7.77 -6.73 24.84
N PHE A 42 7.66 -8.04 25.03
CA PHE A 42 7.96 -8.73 26.28
C PHE A 42 9.36 -9.29 26.23
N LYS A 43 10.12 -9.05 27.29
CA LYS A 43 11.33 -9.80 27.59
C LYS A 43 11.03 -10.63 28.83
N TYR A 44 10.62 -11.87 28.57
CA TYR A 44 10.19 -12.81 29.61
C TYR A 44 11.33 -13.15 30.58
N LYS A 45 10.96 -13.47 31.82
CA LYS A 45 11.89 -14.08 32.79
C LYS A 45 12.13 -15.54 32.43
N ASP A 46 13.30 -16.08 32.78
CA ASP A 46 13.71 -17.44 32.38
C ASP A 46 12.77 -18.56 32.91
N ASP A 47 12.01 -18.31 33.97
CA ASP A 47 11.14 -19.27 34.66
C ASP A 47 9.64 -19.07 34.38
N PHE A 48 9.28 -18.22 33.41
CA PHE A 48 7.87 -17.93 33.14
C PHE A 48 7.09 -19.13 32.58
N GLN A 49 5.81 -19.22 32.96
CA GLN A 49 4.90 -20.22 32.40
C GLN A 49 4.03 -19.61 31.30
N VAL A 50 4.17 -20.12 30.07
CA VAL A 50 3.40 -19.67 28.89
C VAL A 50 1.89 -19.74 29.13
N LEU A 51 1.42 -20.78 29.83
CA LEU A 51 -0.01 -20.96 30.12
C LEU A 51 -0.55 -19.85 31.05
N GLU A 52 0.24 -19.42 32.03
CA GLU A 52 -0.14 -18.34 32.95
C GLU A 52 -0.24 -17.02 32.20
N VAL A 53 0.76 -16.69 31.37
CA VAL A 53 0.74 -15.48 30.53
C VAL A 53 -0.47 -15.47 29.61
N ASN A 54 -0.78 -16.58 28.95
CA ASN A 54 -1.93 -16.68 28.05
C ASN A 54 -3.25 -16.46 28.79
N ASN A 55 -3.39 -17.01 30.00
CA ASN A 55 -4.58 -16.81 30.83
C ASN A 55 -4.72 -15.35 31.27
N SER A 56 -3.62 -14.72 31.68
CA SER A 56 -3.61 -13.30 32.09
C SER A 56 -3.92 -12.37 30.92
N ILE A 57 -3.40 -12.66 29.72
CA ILE A 57 -3.77 -11.96 28.48
C ILE A 57 -5.28 -12.02 28.25
N LYS A 58 -5.88 -13.21 28.36
CA LYS A 58 -7.32 -13.39 28.15
C LYS A 58 -8.15 -12.65 29.21
N GLN A 59 -7.83 -12.84 30.49
CA GLN A 59 -8.55 -12.22 31.60
C GLN A 59 -8.44 -10.70 31.57
N PHE A 60 -7.25 -10.16 31.34
CA PHE A 60 -7.03 -8.73 31.23
C PHE A 60 -7.81 -8.12 30.06
N SER A 61 -7.79 -8.79 28.92
CA SER A 61 -8.49 -8.39 27.70
C SER A 61 -10.01 -8.38 27.86
N GLU A 62 -10.59 -9.36 28.56
CA GLU A 62 -12.02 -9.41 28.88
C GLU A 62 -12.39 -8.34 29.91
N ALA A 63 -11.61 -8.17 30.99
CA ALA A 63 -11.90 -7.22 32.05
C ALA A 63 -11.85 -5.75 31.58
N ASN A 64 -10.94 -5.44 30.66
CA ASN A 64 -10.72 -4.07 30.17
C ASN A 64 -11.39 -3.79 28.82
N ASN A 65 -12.11 -4.76 28.24
CA ASN A 65 -12.74 -4.64 26.91
C ASN A 65 -11.75 -4.19 25.82
N ILE A 66 -10.55 -4.77 25.81
CA ILE A 66 -9.52 -4.50 24.80
C ILE A 66 -9.16 -5.77 24.06
N ASN A 67 -8.55 -5.63 22.89
CA ASN A 67 -7.94 -6.74 22.16
C ASN A 67 -6.40 -6.72 22.29
N ILE A 68 -5.82 -7.89 22.59
CA ILE A 68 -4.39 -8.20 22.51
C ILE A 68 -4.22 -9.22 21.39
N ALA A 69 -3.33 -8.96 20.44
CA ALA A 69 -3.08 -9.86 19.32
C ALA A 69 -1.61 -10.14 19.08
N GLN A 70 -1.29 -11.35 18.64
CA GLN A 70 -0.01 -11.68 18.02
C GLN A 70 -0.20 -12.02 16.54
N TYR A 71 0.77 -11.62 15.73
CA TYR A 71 0.75 -11.80 14.27
C TYR A 71 1.79 -12.83 13.86
N THR A 72 1.35 -13.86 13.15
CA THR A 72 2.21 -14.93 12.63
C THR A 72 2.08 -14.96 11.11
N PHE A 73 3.12 -14.47 10.43
CA PHE A 73 3.22 -14.53 8.98
C PHE A 73 3.69 -15.93 8.58
N LEU A 74 2.85 -16.65 7.85
CA LEU A 74 3.17 -18.00 7.34
C LEU A 74 3.90 -17.92 5.99
N ASP A 75 3.58 -16.90 5.21
CA ASP A 75 4.20 -16.57 3.92
C ASP A 75 3.96 -15.08 3.61
N GLU A 76 4.38 -14.57 2.44
CA GLU A 76 4.22 -13.18 2.01
C GLU A 76 2.75 -12.69 1.98
N ARG A 77 1.79 -13.62 1.89
CA ARG A 77 0.36 -13.32 1.75
C ARG A 77 -0.53 -13.97 2.80
N ASP A 78 0.02 -14.88 3.60
CA ASP A 78 -0.73 -15.68 4.55
C ASP A 78 -0.42 -15.21 5.97
N LEU A 79 -1.43 -14.70 6.66
CA LEU A 79 -1.32 -14.14 8.00
C LEU A 79 -2.31 -14.79 8.95
N ASN A 80 -1.77 -15.38 10.00
CA ASN A 80 -2.55 -15.79 11.17
C ASN A 80 -2.49 -14.70 12.22
N ILE A 81 -3.66 -14.30 12.72
CA ILE A 81 -3.80 -13.39 13.85
C ILE A 81 -4.39 -14.19 15.00
N TYR A 82 -3.70 -14.25 16.13
CA TYR A 82 -4.28 -14.82 17.35
C TYR A 82 -4.71 -13.64 18.22
N ALA A 83 -6.02 -13.52 18.44
CA ALA A 83 -6.63 -12.37 19.09
C ALA A 83 -7.34 -12.81 20.37
N SER A 84 -7.08 -12.12 21.48
CA SER A 84 -7.68 -12.43 22.78
C SER A 84 -9.16 -12.06 22.83
N ASN A 85 -9.55 -10.98 22.15
CA ASN A 85 -10.91 -10.48 22.19
C ASN A 85 -11.22 -9.69 20.90
N PRO A 86 -11.36 -10.39 19.74
CA PRO A 86 -11.43 -9.77 18.43
C PRO A 86 -12.62 -8.83 18.24
N GLN A 87 -13.68 -8.96 19.06
CA GLN A 87 -14.83 -8.05 19.05
C GLN A 87 -14.50 -6.62 19.51
N TYR A 88 -13.47 -6.44 20.34
CA TYR A 88 -12.97 -5.12 20.75
C TYR A 88 -11.76 -4.67 19.94
N SER A 89 -11.42 -5.40 18.86
CA SER A 89 -10.44 -4.89 17.90
C SER A 89 -11.06 -3.72 17.12
N PRO A 90 -10.43 -2.54 17.06
CA PRO A 90 -10.94 -1.42 16.26
C PRO A 90 -10.95 -1.74 14.75
N ASN A 91 -10.12 -2.69 14.32
CA ASN A 91 -9.82 -2.94 12.92
C ASN A 91 -10.47 -4.21 12.36
N ILE A 92 -10.76 -5.21 13.21
CA ILE A 92 -11.39 -6.47 12.80
C ILE A 92 -12.91 -6.29 12.86
N LYS A 93 -13.54 -6.18 11.69
CA LYS A 93 -15.00 -6.00 11.57
C LYS A 93 -15.63 -7.18 10.84
N LEU A 94 -16.64 -7.80 11.47
CA LEU A 94 -17.41 -8.87 10.85
C LEU A 94 -18.25 -8.35 9.67
N LYS A 95 -18.17 -9.09 8.57
CA LYS A 95 -19.08 -9.01 7.43
C LYS A 95 -20.26 -9.97 7.61
N LYS A 96 -20.00 -11.17 8.15
CA LYS A 96 -20.99 -12.24 8.35
C LYS A 96 -20.49 -13.23 9.41
N GLY A 97 -21.42 -13.88 10.11
CA GLY A 97 -21.12 -14.92 11.09
C GLY A 97 -20.72 -14.33 12.44
N ASP A 98 -20.04 -15.13 13.24
CA ASP A 98 -19.75 -14.83 14.64
C ASP A 98 -18.24 -14.79 14.91
N TYR A 99 -17.85 -14.09 15.97
CA TYR A 99 -16.48 -14.12 16.49
C TYR A 99 -16.09 -15.56 16.90
N PRO A 100 -14.80 -15.92 16.79
CA PRO A 100 -14.36 -17.29 16.99
C PRO A 100 -14.50 -17.65 18.48
N ASP A 101 -15.09 -18.82 18.75
CA ASP A 101 -15.05 -19.48 20.04
C ASP A 101 -14.34 -20.83 19.87
N LYS A 102 -13.52 -21.20 20.86
CA LYS A 102 -12.74 -22.45 20.90
C LYS A 102 -11.90 -22.66 19.64
N ASN A 103 -12.20 -23.69 18.85
CA ASN A 103 -11.41 -24.15 17.69
C ASN A 103 -11.85 -23.53 16.35
N ARG A 104 -12.69 -22.50 16.39
CA ARG A 104 -13.18 -21.81 15.18
C ARG A 104 -12.27 -20.63 14.83
N PHE A 105 -12.39 -20.12 13.61
CA PHE A 105 -11.62 -18.97 13.15
C PHE A 105 -12.40 -18.08 12.17
N LEU A 106 -12.02 -16.81 12.11
CA LEU A 106 -12.49 -15.86 11.09
C LEU A 106 -11.59 -15.91 9.87
N VAL A 107 -12.18 -15.58 8.72
CA VAL A 107 -11.44 -15.46 7.45
C VAL A 107 -11.79 -14.17 6.74
N ASN A 108 -10.91 -13.64 5.91
CA ASN A 108 -11.25 -12.51 5.04
C ASN A 108 -11.87 -12.96 3.69
N ARG A 109 -11.89 -14.27 3.40
CA ARG A 109 -12.49 -14.88 2.21
C ARG A 109 -13.14 -16.20 2.59
N GLU A 110 -14.36 -16.46 2.09
CA GLU A 110 -15.04 -17.73 2.34
C GLU A 110 -14.17 -18.91 1.92
N SER A 111 -13.98 -19.85 2.84
CA SER A 111 -13.05 -20.99 2.68
C SER A 111 -13.76 -22.33 2.56
N GLY A 112 -15.06 -22.39 2.86
CA GLY A 112 -15.83 -23.64 2.92
C GLY A 112 -15.47 -24.55 4.08
N ASP A 113 -14.54 -24.15 4.95
CA ASP A 113 -14.13 -24.90 6.14
C ASP A 113 -15.23 -24.86 7.21
N GLU A 114 -15.60 -26.02 7.75
CA GLU A 114 -16.60 -26.14 8.82
C GLU A 114 -16.20 -25.39 10.11
N LYS A 115 -14.90 -25.20 10.34
CA LYS A 115 -14.37 -24.44 11.47
C LYS A 115 -14.42 -22.92 11.26
N GLN A 116 -14.82 -22.45 10.08
CA GLN A 116 -15.04 -21.04 9.83
C GLN A 116 -16.21 -20.53 10.68
N SER A 117 -15.97 -19.53 11.55
CA SER A 117 -17.04 -18.88 12.33
C SER A 117 -17.64 -17.67 11.63
N GLY A 118 -16.83 -16.93 10.88
CA GLY A 118 -17.26 -15.70 10.26
C GLY A 118 -16.31 -15.21 9.18
N VAL A 119 -16.78 -14.20 8.45
CA VAL A 119 -16.03 -13.50 7.42
C VAL A 119 -15.80 -12.06 7.88
N ILE A 120 -14.58 -11.56 7.77
CA ILE A 120 -14.21 -10.18 8.12
C ILE A 120 -13.96 -9.32 6.89
N TYR A 121 -14.13 -8.01 7.03
CA TYR A 121 -13.66 -7.06 6.04
C TYR A 121 -12.14 -6.95 6.06
N HIS A 122 -11.53 -6.93 4.88
CA HIS A 122 -10.11 -6.64 4.72
C HIS A 122 -9.91 -5.77 3.46
N PRO A 123 -9.04 -4.75 3.50
CA PRO A 123 -8.87 -3.80 2.41
C PRO A 123 -8.16 -4.36 1.16
N SER A 124 -7.69 -5.60 1.22
CA SER A 124 -6.99 -6.26 0.12
C SER A 124 -7.45 -7.72 -0.05
N LYS A 125 -7.70 -8.11 -1.31
CA LYS A 125 -7.98 -9.51 -1.68
C LYS A 125 -6.71 -10.36 -1.79
N TYR A 126 -5.53 -9.76 -1.77
CA TYR A 126 -4.27 -10.48 -1.97
C TYR A 126 -3.80 -11.23 -0.73
N TRP A 127 -4.27 -10.83 0.45
CA TRP A 127 -3.96 -11.49 1.71
C TRP A 127 -4.94 -12.61 2.02
N SER A 128 -4.47 -13.73 2.53
CA SER A 128 -5.26 -14.76 3.19
C SER A 128 -5.11 -14.55 4.70
N LEU A 129 -6.18 -14.11 5.35
CA LEU A 129 -6.16 -13.90 6.80
C LEU A 129 -6.98 -14.95 7.50
N LYS A 130 -6.43 -15.47 8.59
CA LYS A 130 -7.16 -16.27 9.57
C LYS A 130 -7.02 -15.65 10.94
N VAL A 131 -8.13 -15.35 11.59
CA VAL A 131 -8.14 -14.84 12.97
C VAL A 131 -8.62 -15.95 13.91
N TYR A 132 -7.76 -16.35 14.81
CA TYR A 132 -7.99 -17.40 15.80
C TYR A 132 -8.22 -16.79 17.18
N ASP A 133 -8.93 -17.54 18.02
CA ASP A 133 -8.94 -17.26 19.46
C ASP A 133 -7.53 -17.45 20.03
N PHE A 134 -7.12 -16.55 20.91
CA PHE A 134 -5.79 -16.57 21.53
C PHE A 134 -5.54 -17.85 22.34
N GLY A 135 -6.58 -18.46 22.92
CA GLY A 135 -6.49 -19.72 23.64
C GLY A 135 -6.09 -20.92 22.79
N GLN A 136 -6.06 -20.78 21.45
CA GLN A 136 -5.54 -21.81 20.55
C GLN A 136 -3.99 -21.83 20.47
N ILE A 137 -3.30 -20.82 21.04
CA ILE A 137 -1.84 -20.80 21.12
C ILE A 137 -1.38 -21.87 22.11
N LYS A 138 -0.60 -22.83 21.64
CA LYS A 138 0.09 -23.83 22.47
C LYS A 138 1.49 -23.34 22.85
N ASN A 139 2.09 -23.94 23.89
CA ASN A 139 3.34 -23.49 24.56
C ASN A 139 4.53 -23.11 23.66
N VAL A 140 4.63 -23.65 22.44
CA VAL A 140 5.75 -23.38 21.49
C VAL A 140 5.50 -22.20 20.54
N SER A 141 4.40 -21.46 20.69
CA SER A 141 3.99 -20.43 19.72
C SER A 141 3.63 -19.07 20.35
N LEU A 142 3.98 -18.84 21.62
CA LEU A 142 3.84 -17.51 22.22
C LEU A 142 4.95 -16.60 21.71
N SER A 143 4.57 -15.46 21.12
CA SER A 143 5.51 -14.46 20.64
C SER A 143 5.99 -13.54 21.77
N ASP A 144 7.15 -12.91 21.59
CA ASP A 144 7.60 -11.81 22.43
C ASP A 144 6.96 -10.46 22.02
N THR A 145 6.25 -10.39 20.89
CA THR A 145 5.67 -9.15 20.36
C THR A 145 4.16 -9.24 20.21
N PHE A 146 3.45 -8.29 20.81
CA PHE A 146 2.00 -8.17 20.76
C PHE A 146 1.56 -6.80 20.26
N TYR A 147 0.35 -6.76 19.74
CA TYR A 147 -0.36 -5.56 19.30
C TYR A 147 -1.59 -5.40 20.18
N VAL A 148 -1.59 -4.34 20.99
CA VAL A 148 -2.59 -4.12 22.02
C VAL A 148 -3.36 -2.84 21.74
N SER A 149 -4.68 -2.97 21.68
CA SER A 149 -5.61 -1.84 21.56
C SER A 149 -5.89 -1.20 22.92
N GLY A 150 -6.20 0.10 22.94
CA GLY A 150 -6.65 0.80 24.15
C GLY A 150 -5.54 1.23 25.12
N LEU A 151 -4.26 0.98 24.82
CA LEU A 151 -3.13 1.46 25.63
C LEU A 151 -2.84 2.96 25.48
N ASP A 152 -3.56 3.66 24.60
CA ASP A 152 -3.60 5.12 24.53
C ASP A 152 -4.34 5.72 25.74
N ASN A 153 -5.23 4.95 26.38
CA ASN A 153 -5.81 5.32 27.66
C ASN A 153 -4.81 5.07 28.81
N GLN A 154 -4.53 6.13 29.58
CA GLN A 154 -3.54 6.08 30.65
C GLN A 154 -3.91 5.08 31.76
N ASP A 155 -5.19 4.93 32.10
CA ASP A 155 -5.62 3.99 33.15
C ASP A 155 -5.43 2.54 32.70
N THR A 156 -5.81 2.23 31.45
CA THR A 156 -5.61 0.91 30.85
C THR A 156 -4.12 0.60 30.68
N TYR A 157 -3.30 1.58 30.31
CA TYR A 157 -1.85 1.44 30.23
C TYR A 157 -1.21 1.08 31.58
N GLN A 158 -1.56 1.81 32.64
CA GLN A 158 -1.03 1.51 33.98
C GLN A 158 -1.50 0.16 34.51
N ALA A 159 -2.77 -0.19 34.27
CA ALA A 159 -3.30 -1.51 34.61
C ALA A 159 -2.57 -2.62 33.85
N PHE A 160 -2.27 -2.41 32.57
CA PHE A 160 -1.53 -3.35 31.74
C PHE A 160 -0.12 -3.57 32.29
N LEU A 161 0.64 -2.51 32.57
CA LEU A 161 1.98 -2.65 33.13
C LEU A 161 1.98 -3.40 34.45
N LYS A 162 1.05 -3.05 35.35
CA LYS A 162 0.93 -3.69 36.67
C LYS A 162 0.59 -5.19 36.58
N GLU A 163 -0.27 -5.58 35.65
CA GLU A 163 -0.64 -6.98 35.46
C GLU A 163 0.54 -7.79 34.90
N PHE A 164 1.28 -7.20 33.97
CA PHE A 164 2.24 -7.94 33.14
C PHE A 164 3.70 -7.83 33.59
N GLU A 165 4.06 -6.88 34.49
CA GLU A 165 5.43 -6.71 35.02
C GLU A 165 5.96 -7.96 35.76
N GLN A 166 5.05 -8.78 36.29
CA GLN A 166 5.42 -10.02 36.96
C GLN A 166 6.06 -11.04 36.01
N TYR A 167 5.71 -10.99 34.71
CA TYR A 167 6.18 -11.97 33.70
C TYR A 167 7.48 -11.55 33.00
N GLY A 168 7.90 -10.29 33.10
CA GLY A 168 9.09 -9.80 32.40
C GLY A 168 9.17 -8.28 32.28
N GLU A 169 10.20 -7.83 31.57
CA GLU A 169 10.36 -6.42 31.20
C GLU A 169 9.46 -6.11 29.98
N ILE A 170 8.71 -5.01 30.06
CA ILE A 170 7.77 -4.59 29.01
C ILE A 170 8.31 -3.34 28.33
N THR A 171 8.43 -3.37 27.02
CA THR A 171 8.74 -2.19 26.20
C THR A 171 7.59 -1.89 25.27
N THR A 172 7.05 -0.68 25.32
CA THR A 172 5.97 -0.23 24.44
C THR A 172 6.47 0.71 23.37
N LYS A 173 6.07 0.49 22.12
CA LYS A 173 6.38 1.35 20.97
C LYS A 173 5.09 1.67 20.21
N SER A 174 4.95 2.91 19.77
CA SER A 174 3.93 3.25 18.79
C SER A 174 4.29 2.62 17.44
N VAL A 175 3.34 1.96 16.78
CA VAL A 175 3.56 1.42 15.43
C VAL A 175 3.47 2.54 14.40
N ASP A 176 4.55 3.31 14.26
CA ASP A 176 4.65 4.34 13.23
C ASP A 176 5.49 3.84 12.04
N VAL A 177 4.80 3.24 11.06
CA VAL A 177 5.42 2.92 9.78
C VAL A 177 5.24 4.08 8.81
N SER A 178 6.36 4.74 8.52
CA SER A 178 6.44 5.85 7.57
C SER A 178 5.70 5.57 6.27
N TRP A 179 4.79 6.47 5.91
CA TRP A 179 3.93 6.37 4.72
C TRP A 179 4.72 6.23 3.41
N TRP A 180 5.96 6.76 3.35
CA TRP A 180 6.85 6.66 2.20
C TRP A 180 7.14 5.20 1.79
N LYS A 181 7.14 4.26 2.74
CA LYS A 181 7.38 2.83 2.46
C LYS A 181 6.30 2.19 1.59
N TYR A 182 5.11 2.79 1.50
CA TYR A 182 3.99 2.27 0.71
C TYR A 182 3.91 2.86 -0.70
N ILE A 183 4.79 3.80 -1.03
CA ILE A 183 4.87 4.38 -2.36
C ILE A 183 5.58 3.41 -3.29
N ASN A 184 4.91 3.06 -4.39
CA ASN A 184 5.54 2.28 -5.46
C ASN A 184 6.52 3.18 -6.23
N ILE A 185 7.82 3.03 -5.95
CA ILE A 185 8.89 3.85 -6.53
C ILE A 185 8.92 3.77 -8.07
N PRO A 186 8.84 2.59 -8.72
CA PRO A 186 8.75 2.52 -10.19
C PRO A 186 7.60 3.35 -10.77
N LEU A 187 6.40 3.25 -10.19
CA LEU A 187 5.23 4.01 -10.64
C LEU A 187 5.39 5.52 -10.40
N LEU A 188 5.99 5.92 -9.27
CA LEU A 188 6.32 7.32 -9.00
C LEU A 188 7.28 7.89 -10.05
N MET A 189 8.37 7.18 -10.34
CA MET A 189 9.37 7.62 -11.34
C MET A 189 8.75 7.70 -12.74
N THR A 190 7.86 6.76 -13.07
CA THR A 190 7.09 6.79 -14.32
C THR A 190 6.17 8.01 -14.39
N LEU A 191 5.47 8.34 -13.30
CA LEU A 191 4.62 9.53 -13.23
C LEU A 191 5.42 10.83 -13.42
N LEU A 192 6.58 10.93 -12.77
CA LEU A 192 7.49 12.08 -12.92
C LEU A 192 8.01 12.22 -14.36
N LEU A 193 8.32 11.10 -15.03
CA LEU A 193 8.69 11.10 -16.44
C LEU A 193 7.51 11.58 -17.32
N CYS A 194 6.29 11.11 -17.07
CA CYS A 194 5.10 11.58 -17.79
C CYS A 194 4.89 13.08 -17.62
N PHE A 195 5.09 13.63 -16.42
CA PHE A 195 5.04 15.07 -16.19
C PHE A 195 6.13 15.83 -16.95
N ALA A 196 7.37 15.36 -16.95
CA ALA A 196 8.44 16.01 -17.72
C ALA A 196 8.11 16.04 -19.22
N ILE A 197 7.58 14.94 -19.77
CA ILE A 197 7.10 14.85 -21.15
C ILE A 197 5.95 15.83 -21.39
N LEU A 198 4.96 15.90 -20.47
CA LEU A 198 3.84 16.83 -20.56
C LEU A 198 4.30 18.29 -20.62
N PHE A 199 5.27 18.68 -19.80
CA PHE A 199 5.84 20.03 -19.80
C PHE A 199 6.47 20.36 -21.16
N VAL A 200 7.30 19.46 -21.67
CA VAL A 200 7.98 19.62 -22.96
C VAL A 200 6.97 19.74 -24.09
N PHE A 201 5.98 18.84 -24.16
CA PHE A 201 4.96 18.87 -25.20
C PHE A 201 4.07 20.11 -25.12
N THR A 202 3.70 20.54 -23.92
CA THR A 202 2.91 21.76 -23.72
C THR A 202 3.67 23.00 -24.22
N TYR A 203 4.97 23.10 -23.89
CA TYR A 203 5.83 24.16 -24.40
C TYR A 203 5.90 24.18 -25.93
N TYR A 204 6.17 23.04 -26.58
CA TYR A 204 6.22 22.96 -28.04
C TYR A 204 4.87 23.21 -28.71
N TYR A 205 3.76 22.76 -28.11
CA TYR A 205 2.42 23.04 -28.60
C TYR A 205 2.09 24.54 -28.59
N LEU A 206 2.47 25.26 -27.53
CA LEU A 206 2.32 26.71 -27.46
C LEU A 206 3.20 27.43 -28.47
N ARG A 207 4.43 26.94 -28.71
CA ARG A 207 5.31 27.48 -29.75
C ARG A 207 4.70 27.33 -31.15
N TYR A 208 4.13 26.17 -31.46
CA TYR A 208 3.44 25.91 -32.72
C TYR A 208 2.19 26.77 -32.87
N SER A 209 1.46 27.01 -31.79
CA SER A 209 0.21 27.79 -31.78
C SER A 209 0.41 29.31 -31.76
N LYS A 210 1.62 29.82 -32.04
CA LYS A 210 1.99 31.25 -31.95
C LYS A 210 1.03 32.16 -32.73
N GLN A 211 0.71 31.81 -33.97
CA GLN A 211 -0.15 32.63 -34.84
C GLN A 211 -1.55 32.83 -34.22
N ARG A 212 -2.11 31.76 -33.65
CA ARG A 212 -3.44 31.82 -33.02
C ARG A 212 -3.45 32.65 -31.74
N LEU A 213 -2.38 32.57 -30.95
CA LEU A 213 -2.20 33.44 -29.78
C LEU A 213 -2.10 34.91 -30.20
N LEU A 214 -1.29 35.22 -31.22
CA LEU A 214 -1.12 36.57 -31.75
C LEU A 214 -2.45 37.17 -32.23
N VAL A 215 -3.18 36.43 -33.07
CA VAL A 215 -4.44 36.90 -33.65
C VAL A 215 -5.47 37.21 -32.56
N ASN A 216 -5.61 36.35 -31.55
CA ASN A 216 -6.52 36.61 -30.43
C ASN A 216 -6.13 37.84 -29.62
N ARG A 217 -4.82 38.10 -29.42
CA ARG A 217 -4.34 39.31 -28.73
C ARG A 217 -4.59 40.58 -29.54
N ILE A 218 -4.39 40.53 -30.87
CA ILE A 218 -4.70 41.67 -31.76
C ILE A 218 -6.20 42.00 -31.74
N TRP A 219 -7.07 41.01 -31.63
CA TRP A 219 -8.51 41.22 -31.44
C TRP A 219 -8.92 41.74 -30.05
N GLY A 220 -7.97 42.07 -29.17
CA GLY A 220 -8.24 42.66 -27.86
C GLY A 220 -8.73 41.67 -26.80
N ASN A 221 -8.60 40.36 -27.03
CA ASN A 221 -9.03 39.37 -26.04
C ASN A 221 -8.13 39.38 -24.80
N SER A 222 -8.71 39.12 -23.63
CA SER A 222 -7.97 38.93 -22.39
C SER A 222 -7.02 37.72 -22.45
N GLU A 223 -6.03 37.69 -21.56
CA GLU A 223 -5.04 36.61 -21.50
C GLU A 223 -5.71 35.25 -21.27
N LEU A 224 -6.68 35.19 -20.36
CA LEU A 224 -7.42 33.97 -20.02
C LEU A 224 -8.23 33.47 -21.21
N VAL A 225 -8.98 34.34 -21.88
CA VAL A 225 -9.76 33.98 -23.09
C VAL A 225 -8.84 33.47 -24.20
N THR A 226 -7.68 34.11 -24.36
CA THR A 226 -6.66 33.71 -25.32
C THR A 226 -6.14 32.30 -25.04
N LEU A 227 -5.83 31.97 -23.78
CA LEU A 227 -5.38 30.63 -23.39
C LEU A 227 -6.49 29.58 -23.51
N MET A 228 -7.70 29.90 -23.05
CA MET A 228 -8.86 29.00 -23.17
C MET A 228 -9.17 28.66 -24.63
N SER A 229 -8.97 29.59 -25.57
CA SER A 229 -9.14 29.29 -27.00
C SER A 229 -8.27 28.12 -27.50
N LEU A 230 -7.11 27.89 -26.87
CA LEU A 230 -6.20 26.79 -27.21
C LEU A 230 -6.53 25.50 -26.46
N PHE A 231 -6.84 25.61 -25.18
CA PHE A 231 -6.89 24.47 -24.26
C PHE A 231 -8.31 24.02 -23.88
N ASN A 232 -9.37 24.79 -24.16
CA ASN A 232 -10.73 24.46 -23.70
C ASN A 232 -11.14 23.01 -24.02
N LYS A 233 -10.92 22.54 -25.27
CA LYS A 233 -11.19 21.15 -25.65
C LYS A 233 -10.33 20.13 -24.88
N THR A 234 -9.07 20.47 -24.59
CA THR A 234 -8.16 19.62 -23.81
C THR A 234 -8.58 19.57 -22.35
N ILE A 235 -9.04 20.69 -21.77
CA ILE A 235 -9.55 20.78 -20.40
C ILE A 235 -10.82 19.95 -20.27
N ILE A 236 -11.79 20.12 -21.17
CA ILE A 236 -13.02 19.31 -21.20
C ILE A 236 -12.68 17.81 -21.33
N PHE A 237 -11.76 17.44 -22.21
CA PHE A 237 -11.29 16.06 -22.34
C PHE A 237 -10.66 15.52 -21.05
N THR A 238 -9.87 16.36 -20.36
CA THR A 238 -9.23 16.00 -19.08
C THR A 238 -10.29 15.75 -18.01
N LEU A 239 -11.29 16.63 -17.89
CA LEU A 239 -12.41 16.46 -16.94
C LEU A 239 -13.20 15.18 -17.23
N PHE A 240 -13.52 14.92 -18.50
CA PHE A 240 -14.19 13.69 -18.90
C PHE A 240 -13.36 12.44 -18.57
N SER A 241 -12.04 12.50 -18.79
CA SER A 241 -11.12 11.41 -18.48
C SER A 241 -11.03 11.14 -16.97
N VAL A 242 -10.98 12.19 -16.14
CA VAL A 242 -11.04 12.06 -14.68
C VAL A 242 -12.34 11.37 -14.25
N LEU A 243 -13.49 11.79 -14.79
CA LEU A 243 -14.77 11.15 -14.49
C LEU A 243 -14.78 9.67 -14.88
N ALA A 244 -14.32 9.34 -16.09
CA ALA A 244 -14.26 7.95 -16.57
C ALA A 244 -13.35 7.07 -15.71
N ILE A 245 -12.19 7.60 -15.30
CA ILE A 245 -11.24 6.92 -14.42
C ILE A 245 -11.87 6.70 -13.04
N LEU A 246 -12.53 7.71 -12.45
CA LEU A 246 -13.22 7.56 -11.17
C LEU A 246 -14.28 6.46 -11.22
N ILE A 247 -15.10 6.42 -12.27
CA ILE A 247 -16.09 5.36 -12.46
C ILE A 247 -15.40 3.98 -12.52
N THR A 248 -14.31 3.88 -13.27
CA THR A 248 -13.55 2.62 -13.40
C THR A 248 -12.99 2.15 -12.05
N PHE A 249 -12.40 3.05 -11.27
CA PHE A 249 -11.89 2.69 -9.93
C PHE A 249 -13.02 2.32 -8.95
N VAL A 250 -14.16 3.02 -9.00
CA VAL A 250 -15.35 2.63 -8.21
C VAL A 250 -15.81 1.22 -8.59
N SER A 251 -15.87 0.89 -9.88
CA SER A 251 -16.19 -0.46 -10.34
C SER A 251 -15.19 -1.50 -9.86
N ILE A 252 -13.88 -1.19 -9.88
CA ILE A 252 -12.82 -2.07 -9.37
C ILE A 252 -12.99 -2.31 -7.85
N VAL A 253 -13.26 -1.27 -7.07
CA VAL A 253 -13.47 -1.37 -5.61
C VAL A 253 -14.68 -2.26 -5.31
N LEU A 254 -15.79 -2.08 -6.01
CA LEU A 254 -17.01 -2.88 -5.85
C LEU A 254 -16.80 -4.35 -6.26
N ALA A 255 -16.18 -4.60 -7.43
CA ALA A 255 -15.85 -5.95 -7.88
C ALA A 255 -14.87 -6.66 -6.92
N ASN A 256 -14.05 -5.89 -6.21
CA ASN A 256 -13.16 -6.39 -5.18
C ASN A 256 -13.81 -6.56 -3.80
N GLY A 257 -15.12 -6.35 -3.65
CA GLY A 257 -15.83 -6.54 -2.38
C GLY A 257 -15.39 -5.55 -1.29
N LEU A 258 -14.75 -4.44 -1.68
CA LEU A 258 -14.20 -3.43 -0.77
C LEU A 258 -15.23 -2.33 -0.45
N ALA A 259 -16.52 -2.66 -0.47
CA ALA A 259 -17.61 -1.69 -0.30
C ALA A 259 -17.50 -0.89 1.03
N THR A 260 -17.01 -1.52 2.10
CA THR A 260 -16.80 -0.89 3.41
C THR A 260 -15.78 0.25 3.37
N TYR A 261 -14.80 0.18 2.47
CA TYR A 261 -13.75 1.20 2.31
C TYR A 261 -14.05 2.18 1.17
N LEU A 262 -15.21 2.05 0.50
CA LEU A 262 -15.52 2.79 -0.72
C LEU A 262 -15.49 4.31 -0.50
N VAL A 263 -16.15 4.80 0.56
CA VAL A 263 -16.21 6.24 0.85
C VAL A 263 -14.82 6.81 1.08
N GLU A 264 -14.00 6.12 1.86
CA GLU A 264 -12.64 6.56 2.17
C GLU A 264 -11.74 6.57 0.93
N ILE A 265 -11.81 5.50 0.11
CA ILE A 265 -11.04 5.38 -1.13
C ILE A 265 -11.46 6.47 -2.13
N VAL A 266 -12.76 6.66 -2.34
CA VAL A 266 -13.30 7.64 -3.30
C VAL A 266 -12.94 9.06 -2.91
N TRP A 267 -13.06 9.43 -1.63
CA TRP A 267 -12.69 10.76 -1.16
C TRP A 267 -11.20 11.05 -1.35
N LYS A 268 -10.33 10.09 -0.99
CA LYS A 268 -8.88 10.21 -1.21
C LYS A 268 -8.55 10.33 -2.70
N LEU A 269 -9.17 9.52 -3.56
CA LEU A 269 -8.99 9.57 -5.03
C LEU A 269 -9.46 10.89 -5.63
N LEU A 270 -10.58 11.46 -5.16
CA LEU A 270 -11.07 12.76 -5.59
C LEU A 270 -10.06 13.86 -5.28
N LEU A 271 -9.58 13.91 -4.03
CA LEU A 271 -8.56 14.88 -3.61
C LEU A 271 -7.29 14.78 -4.47
N PHE A 272 -6.82 13.56 -4.72
CA PHE A 272 -5.65 13.33 -5.55
C PHE A 272 -5.87 13.74 -7.02
N ASN A 273 -7.04 13.48 -7.60
CA ASN A 273 -7.35 13.92 -8.96
C ASN A 273 -7.44 15.45 -9.08
N VAL A 274 -7.90 16.15 -8.04
CA VAL A 274 -7.85 17.62 -7.99
C VAL A 274 -6.40 18.11 -8.07
N LEU A 275 -5.50 17.51 -7.28
CA LEU A 275 -4.07 17.84 -7.30
C LEU A 275 -3.43 17.54 -8.67
N LEU A 276 -3.71 16.37 -9.25
CA LEU A 276 -3.24 16.00 -10.58
C LEU A 276 -3.74 16.98 -11.65
N PHE A 277 -5.03 17.37 -11.58
CA PHE A 277 -5.63 18.29 -12.53
C PHE A 277 -4.96 19.67 -12.46
N ILE A 278 -4.74 20.20 -11.25
CA ILE A 278 -3.99 21.44 -11.03
C ILE A 278 -2.58 21.32 -11.64
N PHE A 279 -1.89 20.21 -11.40
CA PHE A 279 -0.55 19.98 -11.92
C PHE A 279 -0.51 19.90 -13.45
N ILE A 280 -1.53 19.31 -14.10
CA ILE A 280 -1.66 19.26 -15.56
C ILE A 280 -1.95 20.64 -16.15
N LEU A 281 -2.77 21.45 -15.48
CA LEU A 281 -3.08 22.81 -15.92
C LEU A 281 -1.89 23.77 -15.76
N PHE A 282 -1.08 23.57 -14.72
CA PHE A 282 0.05 24.43 -14.40
C PHE A 282 0.96 24.74 -15.61
N PRO A 283 1.51 23.77 -16.36
CA PRO A 283 2.36 24.08 -17.52
C PRO A 283 1.61 24.79 -18.65
N MET A 284 0.31 24.55 -18.82
CA MET A 284 -0.50 25.22 -19.86
C MET A 284 -0.63 26.71 -19.58
N TYR A 285 -0.95 27.07 -18.34
CA TYR A 285 -1.07 28.46 -17.91
C TYR A 285 0.30 29.13 -17.78
N PHE A 286 1.25 28.48 -17.12
CA PHE A 286 2.59 29.03 -16.90
C PHE A 286 3.30 29.36 -18.22
N PHE A 287 3.44 28.39 -19.13
CA PHE A 287 4.07 28.64 -20.43
C PHE A 287 3.21 29.53 -21.33
N GLY A 288 1.88 29.46 -21.20
CA GLY A 288 0.94 30.28 -21.94
C GLY A 288 1.10 31.77 -21.64
N LEU A 289 1.09 32.14 -20.35
CA LEU A 289 1.27 33.52 -19.89
C LEU A 289 2.65 34.07 -20.25
N LEU A 290 3.71 33.28 -20.07
CA LEU A 290 5.06 33.66 -20.50
C LEU A 290 5.12 33.96 -22.01
N ARG A 291 4.35 33.23 -22.81
CA ARG A 291 4.30 33.44 -24.26
C ARG A 291 3.53 34.69 -24.63
N ILE A 292 2.41 34.97 -23.96
CA ILE A 292 1.61 36.18 -24.19
C ILE A 292 2.43 37.43 -23.83
N LYS A 293 3.11 37.44 -22.67
CA LYS A 293 4.01 38.54 -22.30
C LYS A 293 5.08 38.83 -23.34
N LYS A 294 5.65 37.79 -23.97
CA LYS A 294 6.63 37.94 -25.07
C LYS A 294 6.02 38.49 -26.37
N ILE A 295 4.72 38.30 -26.58
CA ILE A 295 3.99 38.84 -27.73
C ILE A 295 3.72 40.33 -27.55
N ASP A 296 3.35 40.74 -26.33
CA ASP A 296 2.99 42.12 -26.01
C ASP A 296 4.23 43.04 -25.87
N GLN A 297 5.43 42.47 -25.75
CA GLN A 297 6.70 43.22 -25.74
C GLN A 297 7.04 43.85 -27.10
N ALA A 298 7.48 45.11 -27.08
CA ALA A 298 7.96 45.83 -28.26
C ALA A 298 9.14 45.10 -28.92
N LYS A 299 9.18 45.10 -30.27
CA LYS A 299 10.25 44.44 -31.06
C LYS A 299 11.67 44.90 -30.69
N SER A 300 11.83 46.12 -30.16
CA SER A 300 13.12 46.67 -29.72
C SER A 300 13.66 45.99 -28.45
N ASP A 301 12.79 45.48 -27.59
CA ASP A 301 13.15 44.80 -26.33
C ASP A 301 13.25 43.27 -26.48
N GLN A 302 12.86 42.73 -27.64
CA GLN A 302 13.20 41.36 -28.03
C GLN A 302 14.68 41.27 -28.38
N ARG A 303 15.58 41.49 -27.41
CA ARG A 303 16.94 40.96 -27.48
C ARG A 303 16.79 39.46 -27.73
N MET A 304 17.09 39.03 -28.95
CA MET A 304 17.14 37.63 -29.34
C MET A 304 17.92 36.89 -28.26
N GLN A 305 17.21 36.06 -27.49
CA GLN A 305 17.83 35.10 -26.59
C GLN A 305 18.85 34.36 -27.46
N SER A 306 20.14 34.54 -27.14
CA SER A 306 21.23 34.14 -28.02
C SER A 306 21.05 32.66 -28.41
N SER A 307 21.34 32.30 -29.66
CA SER A 307 21.25 30.91 -30.13
C SER A 307 21.91 29.92 -29.15
N ARG A 308 22.98 30.34 -28.48
CA ARG A 308 23.67 29.59 -27.41
C ARG A 308 22.82 29.34 -26.16
N GLN A 309 22.03 30.32 -25.72
CA GLN A 309 21.14 30.18 -24.56
C GLN A 309 20.00 29.19 -24.83
N HIS A 310 19.41 29.22 -26.04
CA HIS A 310 18.42 28.23 -26.44
C HIS A 310 19.00 26.82 -26.54
N LEU A 311 20.23 26.70 -27.04
CA LEU A 311 20.93 25.43 -27.14
C LEU A 311 21.23 24.85 -25.74
N ALA A 312 21.71 25.69 -24.81
CA ALA A 312 21.96 25.30 -23.42
C ALA A 312 20.68 24.83 -22.69
N ILE A 313 19.57 25.57 -22.80
CA ILE A 313 18.29 25.17 -22.19
C ILE A 313 17.80 23.83 -22.76
N ASN A 314 17.94 23.63 -24.08
CA ASN A 314 17.55 22.36 -24.71
C ASN A 314 18.42 21.19 -24.22
N LEU A 315 19.73 21.40 -24.05
CA LEU A 315 20.63 20.40 -23.48
C LEU A 315 20.22 20.05 -22.04
N VAL A 316 19.92 21.04 -21.21
CA VAL A 316 19.47 20.82 -19.82
C VAL A 316 18.17 20.02 -19.79
N ILE A 317 17.17 20.37 -20.62
CA ILE A 317 15.90 19.64 -20.68
C ILE A 317 16.14 18.18 -21.11
N LYS A 318 16.97 17.95 -22.13
CA LYS A 318 17.31 16.60 -22.59
C LYS A 318 18.04 15.80 -21.51
N PHE A 319 18.96 16.44 -20.78
CA PHE A 319 19.68 15.83 -19.67
C PHE A 319 18.72 15.42 -18.54
N VAL A 320 17.81 16.30 -18.13
CA VAL A 320 16.79 15.99 -17.12
C VAL A 320 15.89 14.84 -17.56
N LEU A 321 15.43 14.85 -18.82
CA LEU A 321 14.63 13.75 -19.38
C LEU A 321 15.41 12.43 -19.39
N LEU A 322 16.69 12.47 -19.75
CA LEU A 322 17.55 11.30 -19.75
C LEU A 322 17.75 10.75 -18.33
N CYS A 323 18.00 11.61 -17.35
CA CYS A 323 18.11 11.21 -15.94
C CYS A 323 16.81 10.57 -15.43
N LEU A 324 15.65 11.16 -15.73
CA LEU A 324 14.36 10.58 -15.35
C LEU A 324 14.11 9.24 -16.05
N PHE A 325 14.45 9.13 -17.34
CA PHE A 325 14.32 7.88 -18.10
C PHE A 325 15.20 6.78 -17.52
N ILE A 326 16.48 7.07 -17.27
CA ILE A 326 17.42 6.13 -16.63
C ILE A 326 16.92 5.76 -15.23
N GLY A 327 16.46 6.74 -14.44
CA GLY A 327 15.92 6.51 -13.10
C GLY A 327 14.70 5.57 -13.10
N THR A 328 13.77 5.76 -14.03
CA THR A 328 12.61 4.86 -14.21
C THR A 328 13.07 3.45 -14.62
N PHE A 329 14.06 3.34 -15.51
CA PHE A 329 14.60 2.05 -15.92
C PHE A 329 15.27 1.32 -14.76
N ILE A 330 16.12 2.01 -13.98
CA ILE A 330 16.78 1.46 -12.79
C ILE A 330 15.74 1.00 -11.77
N ALA A 331 14.76 1.83 -11.43
CA ALA A 331 13.72 1.49 -10.46
C ALA A 331 12.92 0.26 -10.89
N SER A 332 12.55 0.19 -12.18
CA SER A 332 11.82 -0.95 -12.73
C SER A 332 12.67 -2.23 -12.73
N TYR A 333 13.95 -2.12 -13.09
CA TYR A 333 14.90 -3.24 -13.08
C TYR A 333 15.13 -3.79 -11.67
N GLN A 334 15.30 -2.93 -10.68
CA GLN A 334 15.43 -3.32 -9.27
C GLN A 334 14.16 -4.04 -8.77
N SER A 335 12.97 -3.54 -9.14
CA SER A 335 11.71 -4.19 -8.81
C SER A 335 11.60 -5.58 -9.47
N LEU A 336 12.05 -5.72 -10.71
CA LEU A 336 12.06 -7.01 -11.41
C LEU A 336 13.04 -7.99 -10.76
N GLN A 337 14.26 -7.56 -10.42
CA GLN A 337 15.20 -8.41 -9.70
C GLN A 337 14.65 -8.86 -8.35
N THR A 338 14.06 -7.94 -7.58
CA THR A 338 13.43 -8.25 -6.29
C THR A 338 12.33 -9.31 -6.45
N LEU A 339 11.50 -9.17 -7.49
CA LEU A 339 10.47 -10.16 -7.79
C LEU A 339 11.08 -11.53 -8.14
N ASN A 340 12.10 -11.57 -8.99
CA ASN A 340 12.76 -12.83 -9.37
C ASN A 340 13.42 -13.51 -8.16
N THR A 341 14.05 -12.75 -7.27
CA THR A 341 14.63 -13.31 -6.04
C THR A 341 13.55 -13.88 -5.12
N ARG A 342 12.42 -13.18 -4.95
CA ARG A 342 11.30 -13.69 -4.14
C ARG A 342 10.69 -14.96 -4.73
N LEU A 343 10.52 -15.01 -6.05
CA LEU A 343 10.04 -16.22 -6.73
C LEU A 343 10.99 -17.40 -6.50
N ALA A 344 12.30 -17.19 -6.66
CA ALA A 344 13.29 -18.24 -6.40
C ALA A 344 13.28 -18.69 -4.92
N ASN A 345 13.05 -17.78 -3.98
CA ASN A 345 12.93 -18.13 -2.56
C ASN A 345 11.65 -18.92 -2.25
N ILE A 346 10.55 -18.67 -2.95
CA ILE A 346 9.32 -19.46 -2.82
C ILE A 346 9.57 -20.91 -3.26
N ASP A 347 10.31 -21.11 -4.36
CA ASP A 347 10.68 -22.46 -4.82
C ASP A 347 11.50 -23.21 -3.75
N VAL A 348 12.40 -22.50 -3.05
CA VAL A 348 13.14 -23.07 -1.91
C VAL A 348 12.21 -23.38 -0.74
N TRP A 349 11.29 -22.47 -0.39
CA TRP A 349 10.34 -22.69 0.69
C TRP A 349 9.46 -23.91 0.45
N GLU A 350 8.98 -24.07 -0.78
CA GLU A 350 8.20 -25.24 -1.20
C GLU A 350 9.00 -26.53 -1.03
N ALA A 351 10.28 -26.53 -1.38
CA ALA A 351 11.18 -27.67 -1.13
C ALA A 351 11.40 -27.96 0.37
N THR A 352 11.33 -26.95 1.24
CA THR A 352 11.52 -27.11 2.69
C THR A 352 10.24 -27.46 3.46
N LYS A 353 9.07 -27.38 2.83
CA LYS A 353 7.76 -27.54 3.48
C LYS A 353 7.57 -28.89 4.16
N ASP A 354 8.24 -29.93 3.67
CA ASP A 354 8.19 -31.28 4.23
C ASP A 354 9.35 -31.61 5.18
N ILE A 355 10.35 -30.73 5.35
CA ILE A 355 11.55 -31.01 6.17
C ILE A 355 11.22 -31.07 7.68
N PHE A 356 10.21 -30.33 8.13
CA PHE A 356 9.82 -30.28 9.56
C PHE A 356 8.59 -31.15 9.89
N LYS A 357 8.27 -32.13 9.04
CA LYS A 357 7.13 -33.01 9.27
C LYS A 357 7.44 -33.98 10.42
N VAL A 358 7.07 -33.60 11.63
CA VAL A 358 7.15 -34.49 12.80
C VAL A 358 6.12 -35.62 12.62
N LYS A 359 6.58 -36.77 12.11
CA LYS A 359 5.78 -37.99 12.04
C LYS A 359 5.75 -38.62 13.44
N VAL A 360 4.62 -38.47 14.13
CA VAL A 360 4.38 -39.18 15.40
C VAL A 360 3.67 -40.50 15.09
N GLY A 361 4.29 -41.62 15.44
CA GLY A 361 3.73 -42.96 15.29
C GLY A 361 3.87 -43.76 16.58
N VAL A 362 2.99 -44.74 16.78
CA VAL A 362 3.13 -45.73 17.86
C VAL A 362 4.25 -46.68 17.48
N LEU A 363 5.24 -46.88 18.36
CA LEU A 363 6.32 -47.85 18.14
C LEU A 363 5.73 -49.28 18.12
N PRO A 364 5.91 -50.06 17.04
CA PRO A 364 5.59 -51.49 17.05
C PRO A 364 6.25 -52.22 18.23
N GLU A 365 5.50 -53.13 18.87
CA GLU A 365 6.02 -53.99 19.94
C GLU A 365 7.24 -54.78 19.44
N GLY A 366 8.34 -54.75 20.20
CA GLY A 366 9.58 -55.49 19.90
C GLY A 366 10.59 -54.77 18.99
N ILE A 367 10.38 -53.49 18.64
CA ILE A 367 11.36 -52.73 17.81
C ILE A 367 12.73 -52.60 18.44
N GLN A 368 12.81 -52.50 19.77
CA GLN A 368 14.09 -52.38 20.49
C GLN A 368 14.98 -53.62 20.32
N ASP A 369 14.38 -54.78 20.01
CA ASP A 369 15.09 -56.04 19.83
C ASP A 369 15.46 -56.33 18.36
N ASN A 370 15.03 -55.47 17.42
CA ASN A 370 15.27 -55.65 15.99
C ASN A 370 15.84 -54.38 15.33
N LEU A 371 17.18 -54.28 15.39
CA LEU A 371 17.98 -53.18 14.82
C LEU A 371 17.71 -52.93 13.32
N LYS A 372 17.28 -53.94 12.56
CA LYS A 372 16.96 -53.77 11.14
C LYS A 372 15.62 -53.05 10.95
N ALA A 373 14.61 -53.43 11.74
CA ALA A 373 13.30 -52.79 11.75
C ALA A 373 13.37 -51.36 12.30
N ASP A 374 14.21 -51.11 13.31
CA ASP A 374 14.46 -49.76 13.85
C ASP A 374 15.11 -48.83 12.81
N LYS A 375 16.10 -49.33 12.05
CA LYS A 375 16.74 -48.57 10.98
C LYS A 375 15.78 -48.26 9.82
N GLU A 376 14.91 -49.20 9.48
CA GLU A 376 13.90 -49.05 8.43
C GLU A 376 12.79 -48.05 8.85
N LEU A 377 12.40 -48.06 10.13
CA LEU A 377 11.51 -47.05 10.71
C LEU A 377 12.16 -45.66 10.65
N ASN A 378 13.41 -45.51 11.09
CA ASN A 378 14.13 -44.23 11.07
C ASN A 378 14.28 -43.66 9.64
N ASN A 379 14.59 -44.50 8.65
CA ASN A 379 14.66 -44.07 7.25
C ASN A 379 13.29 -43.68 6.65
N ASN A 380 12.20 -44.23 7.17
CA ASN A 380 10.84 -43.87 6.76
C ASN A 380 10.30 -42.63 7.50
N LEU A 381 10.92 -42.27 8.62
CA LEU A 381 10.59 -41.11 9.45
C LEU A 381 11.43 -39.86 9.10
N SER A 382 12.65 -40.03 8.58
CA SER A 382 13.42 -39.00 7.86
C SER A 382 12.79 -38.68 6.51
#